data_AF-A0A536UBE9-F1
#
_entry.id   AF-A0A536UBE9-F1
#
_cell.length_a   1.000
_cell.length_b   1.000
_cell.length_c   1.000
_cell.angle_alpha   90.00
_cell.angle_beta   90.00
_cell.angle_gamma   90.00
#
_symmetry.space_group_name_H-M   'P 1'
#
loop_
_entity.id
_entity.type
_entity.pdbx_description
1 polymer ?
#
loop_
_entity_poly.entity_id
_entity_poly.type
_entity_poly.pdbx_seq_one_letter_code
_entity_poly.pdbx_strand_id
1 'polypeptide(L)'
;MNDTACPVPSDAVRLTSFSHGGGCGCKIAPGVLSEILKRSGSGLIPPELMVGIETADDAAVYKLNDEQALIATTDFFMPIVDDPFDFGRIAATNAISDVYAMGGKPIMALALVAMPINQLPVDVIGRIIQGGESVCREAGIPIAGGHTIDSVEPIYGLVVM
;
A
#
# COMPACT_ATOMS: atom_id res chain seq x y z
N MET A 1 26.38 12.34 -40.78
CA MET A 1 26.28 11.10 -40.00
C MET A 1 25.16 11.33 -39.02
N ASN A 2 24.05 10.63 -39.24
CA ASN A 2 22.75 10.94 -38.67
C ASN A 2 22.73 10.79 -37.15
N ASP A 3 22.25 11.83 -36.48
CA ASP A 3 21.67 11.77 -35.15
C ASP A 3 20.48 10.80 -35.16
N THR A 4 20.71 9.56 -34.72
CA THR A 4 19.63 8.64 -34.39
C THR A 4 19.13 8.98 -32.99
N ALA A 5 18.31 10.04 -32.90
CA ALA A 5 17.43 10.21 -31.77
C ALA A 5 16.53 8.97 -31.66
N CYS A 6 16.57 8.32 -30.51
CA CYS A 6 15.69 7.20 -30.20
C CYS A 6 14.23 7.72 -30.26
N PRO A 7 13.33 7.08 -31.01
CA PRO A 7 11.95 7.53 -31.07
C PRO A 7 11.28 7.27 -29.72
N VAL A 8 10.84 8.33 -29.04
CA VAL A 8 9.99 8.24 -27.85
C VAL A 8 8.57 7.89 -28.31
N PRO A 9 7.98 6.73 -27.97
CA PRO A 9 6.62 6.44 -28.39
C PRO A 9 5.61 7.01 -27.37
N SER A 10 4.64 7.76 -27.91
CA SER A 10 3.26 8.03 -27.45
C SER A 10 3.03 8.49 -26.00
N ASP A 11 2.32 9.63 -25.85
CA ASP A 11 1.74 10.20 -24.62
C ASP A 11 1.84 9.28 -23.40
N ALA A 12 2.89 9.49 -22.59
CA ALA A 12 3.12 8.72 -21.38
C ALA A 12 1.86 8.76 -20.51
N VAL A 13 1.34 7.58 -20.17
CA VAL A 13 0.17 7.44 -19.30
C VAL A 13 0.45 8.18 -18.00
N ARG A 14 -0.37 9.21 -17.70
CA ARG A 14 -0.27 9.98 -16.46
C ARG A 14 -1.09 9.30 -15.38
N LEU A 15 -0.46 8.52 -14.51
CA LEU A 15 -1.20 7.77 -13.48
C LEU A 15 -2.07 8.66 -12.59
N THR A 16 -1.64 9.90 -12.33
CA THR A 16 -2.43 10.83 -11.50
C THR A 16 -3.75 11.23 -12.15
N SER A 17 -3.90 11.12 -13.47
CA SER A 17 -5.17 11.41 -14.15
C SER A 17 -6.27 10.38 -13.87
N PHE A 18 -5.91 9.23 -13.28
CA PHE A 18 -6.85 8.19 -12.88
C PHE A 18 -7.27 8.27 -11.40
N SER A 19 -6.80 9.28 -10.67
CA SER A 19 -7.04 9.43 -9.23
C SER A 19 -7.98 10.60 -8.94
N HIS A 20 -9.11 10.36 -8.29
CA HIS A 20 -10.01 11.44 -7.86
C HIS A 20 -9.47 12.21 -6.63
N GLY A 21 -8.48 11.65 -5.94
CA GLY A 21 -7.69 12.30 -4.89
C GLY A 21 -6.36 11.57 -4.67
N GLY A 22 -5.24 12.29 -4.63
CA GLY A 22 -3.91 11.69 -4.49
C GLY A 22 -3.51 11.42 -3.03
N GLY A 23 -2.99 10.23 -2.74
CA GLY A 23 -2.26 9.92 -1.50
C GLY A 23 -3.10 10.04 -0.25
N CYS A 24 -2.60 10.67 0.82
CA CYS A 24 -3.40 10.90 2.03
C CYS A 24 -4.70 11.69 1.79
N GLY A 25 -4.83 12.39 0.65
CA GLY A 25 -6.06 13.05 0.24
C GLY A 25 -7.21 12.10 -0.11
N CYS A 26 -6.95 10.80 -0.29
CA CYS A 26 -7.99 9.79 -0.48
C CYS A 26 -8.50 9.17 0.84
N LYS A 27 -7.87 9.47 1.99
CA LYS A 27 -8.30 8.92 3.29
C LYS A 27 -9.65 9.53 3.69
N ILE A 28 -10.53 8.70 4.26
CA ILE A 28 -11.76 9.18 4.89
C ILE A 28 -11.36 10.12 6.04
N ALA A 29 -11.96 11.31 6.09
CA ALA A 29 -11.65 12.29 7.14
C ALA A 29 -11.84 11.67 8.53
N PRO A 30 -10.93 11.92 9.51
CA PRO A 30 -10.94 11.25 10.81
C PRO A 30 -12.28 11.32 11.55
N GLY A 31 -12.97 12.46 11.48
CA GLY A 31 -14.31 12.64 12.08
C GLY A 31 -15.37 11.74 11.45
N VAL A 32 -15.33 11.54 10.13
CA VAL A 32 -16.26 10.64 9.42
C VAL A 32 -15.95 9.18 9.75
N LEU A 33 -14.67 8.80 9.76
CA LEU A 33 -14.24 7.45 10.14
C LEU A 33 -14.67 7.12 11.58
N SER A 34 -14.48 8.04 12.52
CA SER A 34 -14.93 7.88 13.91
C SER A 34 -16.43 7.60 14.01
N GLU A 35 -17.26 8.34 13.25
CA GLU A 35 -18.71 8.11 13.20
C GLU A 35 -19.09 6.76 12.59
N ILE A 36 -18.35 6.29 11.57
CA ILE A 36 -18.54 4.95 10.99
C ILE A 36 -18.22 3.87 12.04
N LEU A 37 -17.06 3.99 12.71
CA LEU A 37 -16.57 3.01 13.66
C LEU A 37 -17.42 2.94 14.93
N LYS A 38 -17.99 4.06 15.41
CA LYS A 38 -18.93 4.07 16.56
C LYS A 38 -20.15 3.17 16.35
N ARG A 39 -20.54 2.94 15.10
CA ARG A 39 -21.71 2.12 14.73
C ARG A 39 -21.36 0.67 14.45
N SER A 40 -20.09 0.38 14.19
CA SER A 40 -19.55 -0.98 14.16
C SER A 40 -19.34 -1.39 15.62
N GLY A 41 -20.13 -2.32 16.15
CA GLY A 41 -20.06 -2.70 17.58
C GLY A 41 -18.65 -3.05 18.05
N SER A 42 -18.37 -2.97 19.36
CA SER A 42 -17.06 -3.35 19.90
C SER A 42 -16.79 -4.82 19.59
N GLY A 43 -15.78 -5.06 18.76
CA GLY A 43 -15.35 -6.39 18.37
C GLY A 43 -14.80 -7.20 19.54
N LEU A 44 -14.45 -8.46 19.27
CA LEU A 44 -13.70 -9.29 20.21
C LEU A 44 -12.29 -8.70 20.38
N ILE A 45 -11.96 -8.26 21.59
CA ILE A 45 -10.61 -7.79 21.94
C ILE A 45 -9.99 -8.89 22.81
N PRO A 46 -9.21 -9.82 22.22
CA PRO A 46 -8.55 -10.86 22.98
C PRO A 46 -7.40 -10.28 23.82
N PRO A 47 -7.03 -10.87 24.96
CA PRO A 47 -5.93 -10.39 25.80
C PRO A 47 -4.57 -10.30 25.09
N GLU A 48 -4.39 -11.05 24.02
CA GLU A 48 -3.18 -11.06 23.19
C GLU A 48 -3.08 -9.84 22.27
N LEU A 49 -4.19 -9.15 21.98
CA LEU A 49 -4.16 -7.91 21.21
C LEU A 49 -3.63 -6.78 22.12
N MET A 50 -2.36 -6.44 21.96
CA MET A 50 -1.66 -5.45 22.78
C MET A 50 -1.94 -4.02 22.34
N VAL A 51 -2.07 -3.82 21.02
CA VAL A 51 -2.39 -2.54 20.37
C VAL A 51 -3.43 -2.82 19.31
N GLY A 52 -4.56 -2.13 19.38
CA GLY A 52 -5.74 -2.37 18.56
C GLY A 52 -6.40 -1.09 18.06
N ILE A 53 -7.65 -1.20 17.60
CA ILE A 53 -8.42 -0.07 17.07
C ILE A 53 -8.70 0.97 18.16
N GLU A 54 -8.77 0.53 19.42
CA GLU A 54 -9.05 1.36 20.59
C GLU A 54 -7.92 2.32 20.96
N THR A 55 -6.67 2.00 20.61
CA THR A 55 -5.50 2.84 20.89
C THR A 55 -5.16 3.80 19.76
N ALA A 56 -5.80 3.65 18.58
CA ALA A 56 -5.62 4.49 17.39
C ALA A 56 -4.13 4.68 16.98
N ASP A 57 -3.37 3.59 17.02
CA ASP A 57 -1.95 3.55 16.64
C ASP A 57 -1.77 3.16 15.17
N ASP A 58 -0.56 3.33 14.64
CA ASP A 58 -0.26 3.13 13.20
C ASP A 58 -0.29 1.65 12.78
N ALA A 59 -0.30 0.70 13.72
CA ALA A 59 -0.40 -0.73 13.43
C ALA A 59 -1.06 -1.52 14.57
N ALA A 60 -1.58 -2.71 14.25
CA ALA A 60 -1.99 -3.67 15.27
C ALA A 60 -0.78 -4.43 15.82
N VAL A 61 -0.75 -4.69 17.12
CA VAL A 61 0.30 -5.49 17.78
C VAL A 61 -0.36 -6.65 18.51
N TYR A 62 0.01 -7.88 18.14
CA TYR A 62 -0.56 -9.11 18.65
C TYR A 62 0.51 -10.00 19.29
N LYS A 63 0.38 -10.29 20.58
CA LYS A 63 1.31 -11.16 21.31
C LYS A 63 1.23 -12.61 20.78
N LEU A 64 2.35 -13.15 20.35
CA LEU A 64 2.44 -14.56 19.91
C LEU A 64 2.87 -15.48 21.05
N ASN A 65 3.77 -15.01 21.89
CA ASN A 65 4.29 -15.70 23.08
C ASN A 65 4.92 -14.67 24.03
N ASP A 66 5.57 -15.13 25.11
CA ASP A 66 6.13 -14.24 26.14
C ASP A 66 7.29 -13.35 25.67
N GLU A 67 7.91 -13.66 24.54
CA GLU A 67 9.09 -12.95 24.02
C GLU A 67 8.83 -12.27 22.66
N GLN A 68 7.71 -12.56 21.99
CA GLN A 68 7.43 -12.13 20.63
C GLN A 68 6.01 -11.60 20.45
N ALA A 69 5.89 -10.53 19.66
CA ALA A 69 4.64 -10.01 19.15
C ALA A 69 4.74 -9.81 17.63
N LEU A 70 3.61 -9.97 16.95
CA LEU A 70 3.43 -9.64 15.55
C LEU A 70 2.94 -8.20 15.43
N ILE A 71 3.60 -7.41 14.60
CA ILE A 71 3.08 -6.13 14.15
C ILE A 71 2.39 -6.37 12.81
N ALA A 72 1.20 -5.84 12.62
CA ALA A 72 0.48 -5.95 11.35
C ALA A 72 -0.11 -4.59 10.99
N THR A 73 0.30 -4.06 9.85
CA THR A 73 -0.26 -2.84 9.25
C THR A 73 -0.76 -3.11 7.84
N THR A 74 -1.62 -2.25 7.34
CA THR A 74 -2.01 -2.21 5.94
C THR A 74 -2.18 -0.77 5.51
N ASP A 75 -1.61 -0.41 4.36
CA ASP A 75 -1.84 0.90 3.78
C ASP A 75 -1.78 0.81 2.25
N PHE A 76 -2.73 1.50 1.60
CA PHE A 76 -2.89 1.54 0.15
C PHE A 76 -3.57 2.84 -0.26
N PHE A 77 -3.28 3.32 -1.47
CA PHE A 77 -3.83 4.57 -1.98
C PHE A 77 -3.75 4.66 -3.50
N MET A 78 -4.39 5.68 -4.06
CA MET A 78 -4.35 6.01 -5.48
C MET A 78 -3.07 6.78 -5.86
N PRO A 79 -2.59 6.68 -7.12
CA PRO A 79 -1.38 7.34 -7.58
C PRO A 79 -1.23 8.82 -7.17
N ILE A 80 -0.03 9.14 -6.67
CA ILE A 80 0.39 10.50 -6.33
C ILE A 80 1.46 11.06 -7.27
N VAL A 81 2.00 10.20 -8.13
CA VAL A 81 3.02 10.53 -9.13
C VAL A 81 2.65 9.84 -10.43
N ASP A 82 3.09 10.40 -11.55
CA ASP A 82 2.77 9.85 -12.87
C ASP A 82 3.64 8.64 -13.24
N ASP A 83 4.87 8.55 -12.73
CA ASP A 83 5.72 7.40 -13.00
C ASP A 83 5.21 6.17 -12.23
N PRO A 84 4.89 5.06 -12.92
CA PRO A 84 4.34 3.87 -12.29
C PRO A 84 5.28 3.19 -11.32
N PHE A 85 6.57 3.16 -11.65
CA PHE A 85 7.57 2.49 -10.82
C PHE A 85 7.76 3.26 -9.51
N ASP A 86 7.87 4.59 -9.58
CA ASP A 86 7.97 5.43 -8.39
C ASP A 86 6.68 5.41 -7.55
N PHE A 87 5.49 5.38 -8.18
CA PHE A 87 4.25 5.17 -7.41
C PHE A 87 4.29 3.88 -6.61
N GLY A 88 4.67 2.77 -7.24
CA GLY A 88 4.84 1.47 -6.57
C GLY A 88 5.81 1.53 -5.39
N ARG A 89 6.95 2.20 -5.57
CA ARG A 89 7.95 2.39 -4.50
C ARG A 89 7.38 3.20 -3.34
N ILE A 90 6.70 4.30 -3.64
CA ILE A 90 6.14 5.18 -2.60
C ILE A 90 5.07 4.44 -1.79
N ALA A 91 4.16 3.73 -2.45
CA ALA A 91 3.12 2.93 -1.80
C ALA A 91 3.71 1.84 -0.89
N ALA A 92 4.70 1.08 -1.37
CA ALA A 92 5.36 0.07 -0.56
C ALA A 92 6.13 0.67 0.63
N THR A 93 6.84 1.79 0.42
CA THR A 93 7.58 2.48 1.48
C THR A 93 6.64 2.97 2.58
N ASN A 94 5.50 3.55 2.20
CA ASN A 94 4.49 4.01 3.14
C ASN A 94 3.90 2.85 3.94
N ALA A 95 3.51 1.74 3.29
CA ALA A 95 2.96 0.60 4.01
C ALA A 95 3.98 -0.05 4.97
N ILE A 96 5.27 -0.01 4.65
CA ILE A 96 6.33 -0.53 5.53
C ILE A 96 6.62 0.43 6.69
N SER A 97 6.35 1.73 6.55
CA SER A 97 6.79 2.72 7.54
C SER A 97 6.17 2.51 8.92
N ASP A 98 4.94 2.03 9.01
CA ASP A 98 4.27 1.85 10.31
C ASP A 98 4.93 0.75 11.14
N VAL A 99 5.44 -0.31 10.49
CA VAL A 99 6.22 -1.35 11.19
C VAL A 99 7.48 -0.75 11.81
N TYR A 100 8.18 0.12 11.08
CA TYR A 100 9.35 0.81 11.60
C TYR A 100 9.00 1.84 12.67
N ALA A 101 7.88 2.56 12.52
CA ALA A 101 7.40 3.54 13.50
C ALA A 101 7.10 2.88 14.86
N MET A 102 6.57 1.65 14.83
CA MET A 102 6.34 0.82 16.01
C MET A 102 7.60 0.13 16.55
N GLY A 103 8.79 0.41 15.98
CA GLY A 103 10.06 -0.18 16.39
C GLY A 103 10.24 -1.64 15.96
N GLY A 104 9.40 -2.13 15.05
CA GLY A 104 9.45 -3.48 14.52
C GLY A 104 10.49 -3.68 13.43
N LYS A 105 10.67 -4.95 13.05
CA LYS A 105 11.41 -5.36 11.86
C LYS A 105 10.45 -6.13 10.96
N PRO A 106 10.17 -5.64 9.74
CA PRO A 106 9.28 -6.35 8.83
C PRO A 106 9.90 -7.69 8.43
N ILE A 107 9.05 -8.69 8.25
CA ILE A 107 9.40 -10.06 7.89
C ILE A 107 8.77 -10.49 6.55
N MET A 108 7.62 -9.94 6.16
CA MET A 108 6.98 -10.20 4.87
C MET A 108 5.89 -9.17 4.55
N ALA A 109 5.47 -9.14 3.28
CA ALA A 109 4.33 -8.33 2.84
C ALA A 109 3.34 -9.12 1.97
N LEU A 110 2.11 -8.64 1.85
CA LEU A 110 1.12 -9.09 0.88
C LEU A 110 0.67 -7.90 0.02
N ALA A 111 0.64 -8.08 -1.30
CA ALA A 111 0.24 -7.02 -2.21
C ALA A 111 -1.28 -6.85 -2.30
N LEU A 112 -1.75 -5.60 -2.23
CA LEU A 112 -3.12 -5.21 -2.52
C LEU A 112 -3.13 -4.45 -3.85
N VAL A 113 -3.81 -4.99 -4.85
CA VAL A 113 -3.79 -4.46 -6.21
C VAL A 113 -5.22 -4.31 -6.73
N ALA A 114 -5.66 -3.09 -7.01
CA ALA A 114 -6.91 -2.83 -7.71
C ALA A 114 -6.59 -1.98 -8.95
N MET A 115 -6.89 -2.44 -10.16
CA MET A 115 -6.46 -1.76 -11.38
C MET A 115 -7.56 -1.74 -12.43
N PRO A 116 -7.74 -0.64 -13.20
CA PRO A 116 -8.67 -0.60 -14.33
C PRO A 116 -8.06 -1.28 -15.54
N ILE A 117 -8.14 -2.62 -15.62
CA ILE A 117 -7.44 -3.42 -16.64
C ILE A 117 -7.86 -3.11 -18.08
N ASN A 118 -9.01 -2.47 -18.26
CA ASN A 118 -9.51 -2.02 -19.58
C ASN A 118 -9.01 -0.60 -19.97
N GLN A 119 -8.43 0.14 -19.02
CA GLN A 119 -7.97 1.52 -19.24
C GLN A 119 -6.45 1.66 -19.05
N LEU A 120 -5.85 0.82 -18.20
CA LEU A 120 -4.44 0.84 -17.88
C LEU A 120 -3.73 -0.35 -18.53
N PRO A 121 -2.71 -0.12 -19.38
CA PRO A 121 -1.93 -1.19 -19.98
C PRO A 121 -1.28 -2.11 -18.93
N VAL A 122 -1.22 -3.41 -19.21
CA VAL A 122 -0.69 -4.42 -18.29
C VAL A 122 0.79 -4.20 -17.94
N ASP A 123 1.57 -3.67 -18.88
CA ASP A 123 2.97 -3.30 -18.67
C ASP A 123 3.11 -2.12 -17.68
N VAL A 124 2.19 -1.16 -17.72
CA VAL A 124 2.13 -0.07 -16.73
C VAL A 124 1.80 -0.62 -15.34
N ILE A 125 0.83 -1.53 -15.23
CA ILE A 125 0.50 -2.21 -13.96
C ILE A 125 1.73 -2.99 -13.44
N GLY A 126 2.40 -3.72 -14.33
CA GLY A 126 3.62 -4.47 -14.00
C GLY A 126 4.73 -3.56 -13.46
N ARG A 127 4.88 -2.35 -14.00
CA ARG A 127 5.84 -1.35 -13.50
C ARG A 127 5.53 -0.88 -12.07
N ILE A 128 4.25 -0.73 -11.71
CA ILE A 128 3.85 -0.41 -10.32
C ILE A 128 4.28 -1.52 -9.37
N ILE A 129 3.98 -2.78 -9.73
CA ILE A 129 4.33 -3.94 -8.90
C ILE A 129 5.85 -4.05 -8.74
N GLN A 130 6.61 -3.89 -9.83
CA GLN A 130 8.08 -3.88 -9.78
C GLN A 130 8.64 -2.78 -8.87
N GLY A 131 7.98 -1.61 -8.85
CA GLY A 131 8.30 -0.53 -7.92
C GLY A 131 8.20 -0.98 -6.47
N GLY A 132 7.07 -1.56 -6.08
CA GLY A 132 6.87 -2.06 -4.72
C GLY A 132 7.81 -3.21 -4.35
N GLU A 133 8.00 -4.17 -5.26
CA GLU A 133 8.96 -5.27 -5.10
C GLU A 133 10.40 -4.78 -4.86
N SER A 134 10.80 -3.67 -5.51
CA SER A 134 12.12 -3.11 -5.31
C SER A 134 12.35 -2.61 -3.89
N VAL A 135 11.33 -2.01 -3.26
CA VAL A 135 11.39 -1.54 -1.87
C VAL A 135 11.37 -2.72 -0.90
N CYS A 136 10.51 -3.71 -1.13
CA CYS A 136 10.51 -4.93 -0.30
C CYS A 136 11.87 -5.64 -0.34
N ARG A 137 12.51 -5.70 -1.52
CA ARG A 137 13.86 -6.24 -1.67
C ARG A 137 14.91 -5.42 -0.92
N GLU A 138 14.82 -4.09 -0.93
CA GLU A 138 15.69 -3.22 -0.13
C GLU A 138 15.48 -3.41 1.38
N ALA A 139 14.24 -3.61 1.82
CA ALA A 139 13.88 -3.93 3.20
C ALA A 139 14.24 -5.39 3.60
N GLY A 140 14.65 -6.24 2.66
CA GLY A 140 15.01 -7.64 2.90
C GLY A 140 13.82 -8.55 3.17
N ILE A 141 12.62 -8.20 2.69
CA ILE A 141 11.39 -8.98 2.89
C ILE A 141 10.81 -9.45 1.55
N PRO A 142 10.15 -10.62 1.51
CA PRO A 142 9.39 -11.04 0.34
C PRO A 142 8.00 -10.41 0.30
N ILE A 143 7.48 -10.20 -0.91
CA ILE A 143 6.02 -10.14 -1.13
C ILE A 143 5.54 -11.61 -1.25
N ALA A 144 4.86 -12.11 -0.23
CA ALA A 144 4.54 -13.53 -0.05
C ALA A 144 3.17 -13.93 -0.65
N GLY A 145 2.49 -13.01 -1.32
CA GLY A 145 1.16 -13.22 -1.89
C GLY A 145 0.43 -11.89 -2.03
N GLY A 146 -0.89 -11.96 -2.13
CA GLY A 146 -1.71 -10.77 -2.27
C GLY A 146 -3.11 -11.07 -2.80
N HIS A 147 -3.83 -10.00 -3.12
CA HIS A 147 -5.11 -10.05 -3.79
C HIS A 147 -5.19 -9.00 -4.89
N THR A 148 -5.87 -9.34 -5.99
CA THR A 148 -6.02 -8.48 -7.14
C THR A 148 -7.47 -8.44 -7.61
N ILE A 149 -7.97 -7.23 -7.89
CA ILE A 149 -9.32 -7.01 -8.42
C ILE A 149 -9.29 -6.03 -9.61
N ASP A 150 -10.26 -6.16 -10.51
CA ASP A 150 -10.58 -5.07 -11.46
C ASP A 150 -11.26 -3.93 -10.71
N SER A 151 -10.92 -2.69 -11.05
CA SER A 151 -11.36 -1.48 -10.35
C SER A 151 -11.52 -0.32 -11.32
N VAL A 152 -12.26 0.71 -10.93
CA VAL A 152 -12.38 1.95 -11.71
C VAL A 152 -11.17 2.86 -11.56
N GLU A 153 -10.45 2.77 -10.43
CA GLU A 153 -9.25 3.54 -10.13
C GLU A 153 -8.07 2.60 -9.81
N PRO A 154 -6.83 3.00 -10.17
CA PRO A 154 -5.63 2.29 -9.74
C PRO A 154 -5.41 2.50 -8.23
N ILE A 155 -5.26 1.40 -7.51
CA ILE A 155 -4.96 1.34 -6.09
C ILE A 155 -3.85 0.31 -5.89
N TYR A 156 -2.81 0.73 -5.18
CA TYR A 156 -1.72 -0.16 -4.81
C TYR A 156 -1.28 0.11 -3.38
N GLY A 157 -0.86 -0.95 -2.71
CA GLY A 157 -0.33 -0.91 -1.35
C GLY A 157 -0.03 -2.29 -0.83
N LEU A 158 0.34 -2.37 0.44
CA LEU A 158 0.76 -3.62 1.07
C LEU A 158 0.08 -3.80 2.42
N VAL A 159 -0.15 -5.07 2.78
CA VAL A 159 -0.18 -5.52 4.17
C VAL A 159 1.25 -5.85 4.55
N VAL A 160 1.74 -5.35 5.68
CA VAL A 160 3.12 -5.59 6.15
C VAL A 160 3.10 -6.16 7.55
N MET A 161 3.94 -7.16 7.76
CA MET A 161 4.22 -7.82 9.03
C MET A 161 5.72 -7.83 9.29
#